data_AF-A0A0M1J3G0-F1
#
_entry.id   AF-A0A0M1J3G0-F1
#
_cell.length_a   1.000
_cell.length_b   1.000
_cell.length_c   1.000
_cell.angle_alpha   90.00
_cell.angle_beta   90.00
_cell.angle_gamma   90.00
#
_symmetry.space_group_name_H-M   'P 1'
#
loop_
_entity.id
_entity.type
_entity.pdbx_description
1 polymer ?
#
loop_
_entity_poly.entity_id
_entity_poly.type
_entity_poly.pdbx_seq_one_letter_code
_entity_poly.pdbx_strand_id
1 'polypeptide(L)'
;RLIFQAITALAADNQPFDVITLSEQLERQGLLKSSGGLNYLVVIAQETPTAANILAYAKIVRNNSILRNLITAGTDMAASAYHPAGRDVNEILDTAERNVFAIADQITHGSGGFQAMKTLTAKALDRIDDLSANADPIIGLATGFSDFDKLTSGVQNGDLIIIAGRPSMGKTAYALGIASNIAIKYERPVAIFSMEMSAESLTIRLMAALGRIEQQHLRTGSLENEEWTL
;
A
#
# COMPACT_ATOMS: atom_id res chain seq x y z
N ARG A 1 -2.80 10.92 -27.77
CA ARG A 1 -3.97 10.96 -26.85
C ARG A 1 -5.30 10.90 -27.63
N LEU A 2 -5.56 11.82 -28.56
CA LEU A 2 -6.80 11.87 -29.36
C LEU A 2 -7.11 10.55 -30.08
N ILE A 3 -6.11 9.97 -30.77
CA ILE A 3 -6.23 8.69 -31.47
C ILE A 3 -6.63 7.56 -30.50
N PHE A 4 -5.95 7.43 -29.35
CA PHE A 4 -6.26 6.41 -28.35
C PHE A 4 -7.65 6.59 -27.73
N GLN A 5 -8.10 7.82 -27.51
CA GLN A 5 -9.45 8.11 -27.04
C GLN A 5 -10.51 7.68 -28.06
N ALA A 6 -10.27 7.94 -29.36
CA ALA A 6 -11.16 7.47 -30.43
C ALA A 6 -11.21 5.94 -30.51
N ILE A 7 -10.06 5.25 -30.41
CA ILE A 7 -9.99 3.78 -30.31
C ILE A 7 -10.81 3.28 -29.12
N THR A 8 -10.68 3.92 -27.96
CA THR A 8 -11.37 3.50 -26.73
C THR A 8 -12.89 3.69 -26.84
N ALA A 9 -13.34 4.78 -27.49
CA ALA A 9 -14.75 5.03 -27.75
C ALA A 9 -15.35 3.97 -28.70
N LEU A 10 -14.67 3.70 -29.82
CA LEU A 10 -15.11 2.67 -30.78
C LEU A 10 -15.14 1.27 -30.14
N ALA A 11 -14.13 0.94 -29.33
CA ALA A 11 -14.08 -0.32 -28.59
C ALA A 11 -15.23 -0.44 -27.57
N ALA A 12 -15.59 0.65 -26.89
CA ALA A 12 -16.73 0.66 -25.95
C ALA A 12 -18.07 0.45 -26.67
N ASP A 13 -18.21 0.97 -27.89
CA ASP A 13 -19.38 0.77 -28.76
C ASP A 13 -19.32 -0.57 -29.53
N ASN A 14 -18.32 -1.41 -29.24
CA ASN A 14 -18.07 -2.71 -29.87
C ASN A 14 -17.95 -2.63 -31.41
N GLN A 15 -17.45 -1.50 -31.91
CA GLN A 15 -17.20 -1.25 -33.33
C GLN A 15 -15.74 -1.59 -33.70
N PRO A 16 -15.49 -2.06 -34.93
CA PRO A 16 -14.13 -2.21 -35.44
C PRO A 16 -13.42 -0.84 -35.49
N PHE A 17 -12.10 -0.85 -35.28
CA PHE A 17 -11.26 0.37 -35.15
C PHE A 17 -10.04 0.33 -36.09
N ASP A 18 -10.26 -0.03 -37.36
CA ASP A 18 -9.27 0.11 -38.42
C ASP A 18 -9.04 1.58 -38.85
N VAL A 19 -8.10 1.82 -39.77
CA VAL A 19 -7.74 3.18 -40.22
C VAL A 19 -8.96 3.95 -40.76
N ILE A 20 -9.90 3.27 -41.43
CA ILE A 20 -11.06 3.89 -42.06
C ILE A 20 -12.06 4.32 -40.98
N THR A 21 -12.48 3.38 -40.14
CA THR A 21 -13.41 3.62 -39.02
C THR A 21 -12.87 4.66 -38.03
N LEU A 22 -11.57 4.64 -37.76
CA LEU A 22 -10.94 5.66 -36.92
C LEU A 22 -10.97 7.04 -37.56
N SER A 23 -10.72 7.11 -38.88
CA SER A 23 -10.72 8.39 -39.61
C SER A 23 -12.11 9.02 -39.64
N GLU A 24 -13.15 8.22 -39.86
CA GLU A 24 -14.54 8.67 -39.84
C GLU A 24 -14.95 9.17 -38.44
N GLN A 25 -14.58 8.43 -37.38
CA GLN A 25 -14.87 8.84 -36.01
C GLN A 25 -14.16 10.15 -35.63
N LEU A 26 -12.90 10.31 -36.02
CA LEU A 26 -12.13 11.54 -35.79
C LEU A 26 -12.65 12.71 -36.63
N GLU A 27 -13.15 12.46 -37.84
CA GLU A 27 -13.75 13.47 -38.71
C GLU A 27 -15.09 13.95 -38.16
N ARG A 28 -15.94 13.02 -37.69
CA ARG A 28 -17.21 13.32 -37.04
C ARG A 28 -17.05 14.20 -35.79
N GLN A 29 -15.94 14.05 -35.08
CA GLN A 29 -15.59 14.87 -33.92
C GLN A 29 -14.85 16.17 -34.28
N GLY A 30 -14.53 16.39 -35.56
CA GLY A 30 -13.75 17.54 -36.02
C GLY A 30 -12.27 17.51 -35.60
N LEU A 31 -11.76 16.36 -35.15
CA LEU A 31 -10.42 16.20 -34.57
C LEU A 31 -9.38 15.62 -35.56
N LEU A 32 -9.81 15.17 -36.75
CA LEU A 32 -8.94 14.50 -37.73
C LEU A 32 -7.69 15.30 -38.10
N LYS A 33 -7.82 16.62 -38.29
CA LYS A 33 -6.68 17.49 -38.60
C LYS A 33 -5.72 17.62 -37.41
N SER A 34 -6.26 17.77 -36.20
CA SER A 34 -5.47 17.88 -34.96
C SER A 34 -4.76 16.58 -34.58
N SER A 35 -5.22 15.43 -35.08
CA SER A 35 -4.56 14.13 -34.92
C SER A 35 -3.52 13.81 -35.98
N GLY A 36 -3.23 14.72 -36.92
CA GLY A 36 -2.22 14.52 -37.99
C GLY A 36 -2.80 14.09 -39.34
N GLY A 37 -4.13 13.96 -39.47
CA GLY A 37 -4.81 13.57 -40.71
C GLY A 37 -4.74 12.09 -41.05
N LEU A 38 -5.38 11.70 -42.15
CA LEU A 38 -5.47 10.31 -42.62
C LEU A 38 -4.09 9.70 -42.87
N ASN A 39 -3.18 10.46 -43.48
CA ASN A 39 -1.82 9.98 -43.78
C ASN A 39 -1.08 9.53 -42.52
N TYR A 40 -1.24 10.23 -41.39
CA TYR A 40 -0.58 9.86 -40.15
C TYR A 40 -1.13 8.54 -39.58
N LEU A 41 -2.44 8.29 -39.70
CA LEU A 41 -3.05 7.01 -39.29
C LEU A 41 -2.52 5.85 -40.13
N VAL A 42 -2.35 6.05 -41.44
CA VAL A 42 -1.77 5.05 -42.35
C VAL A 42 -0.33 4.72 -41.96
N VAL A 43 0.49 5.74 -41.66
CA VAL A 43 1.89 5.55 -41.23
C VAL A 43 1.95 4.73 -39.95
N ILE A 44 1.17 5.07 -38.92
CA ILE A 44 1.15 4.30 -37.66
C ILE A 44 0.73 2.85 -37.90
N ALA A 45 -0.23 2.60 -38.79
CA ALA A 45 -0.67 1.24 -39.12
C ALA A 45 0.44 0.43 -39.81
N GLN A 46 1.28 1.07 -40.63
CA GLN A 46 2.33 0.41 -41.41
C GLN A 46 3.67 0.26 -40.66
N GLU A 47 4.02 1.19 -39.78
CA GLU A 47 5.31 1.20 -39.07
C GLU A 47 5.33 0.33 -37.80
N THR A 48 4.22 -0.35 -37.47
CA THR A 48 4.18 -1.20 -36.27
C THR A 48 4.85 -2.57 -36.52
N PRO A 49 5.94 -2.92 -35.79
CA PRO A 49 6.71 -4.13 -36.10
C PRO A 49 5.94 -5.44 -35.90
N THR A 50 5.21 -5.56 -34.78
CA THR A 50 4.35 -6.70 -34.48
C THR A 50 3.41 -6.40 -33.31
N ALA A 51 2.16 -6.85 -33.42
CA ALA A 51 1.19 -6.78 -32.33
C ALA A 51 1.54 -7.73 -31.16
N ALA A 52 2.42 -8.73 -31.37
CA ALA A 52 2.79 -9.70 -30.35
C ALA A 52 3.44 -9.06 -29.11
N ASN A 53 4.15 -7.94 -29.29
CA ASN A 53 4.85 -7.23 -28.22
C ASN A 53 4.07 -6.04 -27.65
N ILE A 54 2.76 -5.93 -27.92
CA ILE A 54 1.96 -4.77 -27.48
C ILE A 54 2.03 -4.52 -25.97
N LEU A 55 2.09 -5.57 -25.15
CA LEU A 55 2.23 -5.46 -23.69
C LEU A 55 3.58 -4.84 -23.29
N ALA A 56 4.66 -5.18 -23.99
CA ALA A 56 5.98 -4.62 -23.75
C ALA A 56 6.01 -3.13 -24.11
N TYR A 57 5.47 -2.75 -25.26
CA TYR A 57 5.37 -1.35 -25.68
C TYR A 57 4.48 -0.52 -24.74
N ALA A 58 3.33 -1.06 -24.34
CA ALA A 58 2.45 -0.43 -23.36
C ALA A 58 3.16 -0.19 -22.02
N LYS A 59 3.98 -1.15 -21.57
CA LYS A 59 4.80 -1.00 -20.36
C LYS A 59 5.84 0.12 -20.50
N ILE A 60 6.51 0.24 -21.65
CA ILE A 60 7.48 1.32 -21.91
C ILE A 60 6.76 2.68 -21.86
N VAL A 61 5.62 2.82 -22.53
CA VAL A 61 4.83 4.07 -22.53
C VAL A 61 4.37 4.43 -21.11
N ARG A 62 3.90 3.43 -20.34
CA ARG A 62 3.48 3.61 -18.95
C ARG A 62 4.64 4.08 -18.07
N ASN A 63 5.80 3.41 -18.13
CA ASN A 63 6.99 3.78 -17.37
C ASN A 63 7.42 5.22 -17.68
N ASN A 64 7.49 5.59 -18.96
CA ASN A 64 7.84 6.94 -19.36
C ASN A 64 6.80 7.98 -18.93
N SER A 65 5.52 7.61 -18.82
CA SER A 65 4.49 8.49 -18.28
C SER A 65 4.66 8.74 -16.77
N ILE A 66 5.00 7.70 -16.01
CA ILE A 66 5.29 7.81 -14.58
C ILE A 66 6.49 8.75 -14.36
N LEU A 67 7.56 8.59 -15.14
CA LEU A 67 8.73 9.47 -15.08
C LEU A 67 8.37 10.94 -15.38
N ARG A 68 7.53 11.20 -16.37
CA ARG A 68 7.05 12.57 -16.64
C ARG A 68 6.22 13.14 -15.49
N ASN A 69 5.31 12.34 -14.92
CA ASN A 69 4.52 12.78 -13.76
C ASN A 69 5.42 13.10 -12.55
N LEU A 70 6.48 12.33 -12.34
CA LEU A 70 7.46 12.57 -11.28
C LEU A 70 8.24 13.88 -11.50
N ILE A 71 8.63 14.18 -12.74
CA ILE A 71 9.27 15.46 -13.09
C ILE A 71 8.33 16.63 -12.80
N THR A 72 7.05 16.52 -13.18
CA THR A 72 6.04 17.54 -12.90
C THR A 72 5.87 17.75 -11.40
N ALA A 73 5.67 16.68 -10.63
CA ALA A 73 5.52 16.76 -9.18
C ALA A 73 6.77 17.38 -8.51
N GLY A 74 7.98 16.97 -8.92
CA GLY A 74 9.22 17.54 -8.41
C GLY A 74 9.36 19.04 -8.72
N THR A 75 8.92 19.46 -9.91
CA THR A 75 8.91 20.87 -10.32
C THR A 75 7.92 21.68 -9.47
N ASP A 76 6.72 21.16 -9.24
CA ASP A 76 5.68 21.82 -8.42
C ASP A 76 6.07 21.91 -6.94
N MET A 77 6.73 20.87 -6.42
CA MET A 77 7.31 20.85 -5.07
C MET A 77 8.40 21.91 -4.93
N ALA A 78 9.34 21.97 -5.86
CA ALA A 78 10.40 22.98 -5.86
C ALA A 78 9.81 24.39 -5.95
N ALA A 79 8.85 24.62 -6.85
CA ALA A 79 8.18 25.90 -7.00
C ALA A 79 7.46 26.34 -5.71
N SER A 80 6.79 25.42 -5.03
CA SER A 80 6.12 25.67 -3.75
C SER A 80 7.09 25.99 -2.62
N ALA A 81 8.27 25.37 -2.61
CA ALA A 81 9.31 25.66 -1.62
C ALA A 81 9.96 27.05 -1.83
N TYR A 82 10.18 27.45 -3.08
CA TYR A 82 10.69 28.79 -3.40
C TYR A 82 9.65 29.90 -3.18
N HIS A 83 8.37 29.61 -3.38
CA HIS A 83 7.28 30.59 -3.23
C HIS A 83 6.17 30.04 -2.31
N PRO A 84 6.35 30.11 -0.98
CA PRO A 84 5.38 29.56 -0.01
C PRO A 84 4.01 30.24 -0.03
N ALA A 85 3.92 31.49 -0.54
CA ALA A 85 2.69 32.28 -0.64
C ALA A 85 1.91 32.41 0.69
N GLY A 86 2.61 32.37 1.83
CA GLY A 86 2.01 32.46 3.16
C GLY A 86 1.47 31.14 3.73
N ARG A 87 1.66 30.01 3.03
CA ARG A 87 1.33 28.67 3.53
C ARG A 87 2.32 28.23 4.60
N ASP A 88 1.83 27.43 5.54
CA ASP A 88 2.66 26.79 6.56
C ASP A 88 3.56 25.71 5.94
N VAL A 89 4.72 25.46 6.54
CA VAL A 89 5.66 24.43 6.07
C VAL A 89 5.01 23.05 6.06
N ASN A 90 4.18 22.73 7.06
CA ASN A 90 3.48 21.44 7.12
C ASN A 90 2.49 21.28 5.97
N GLU A 91 1.80 22.35 5.56
CA GLU A 91 0.87 22.32 4.43
C GLU A 91 1.58 22.05 3.10
N ILE A 92 2.78 22.63 2.92
CA ILE A 92 3.61 22.40 1.74
C ILE A 92 4.13 20.95 1.71
N LEU A 93 4.54 20.42 2.87
CA LEU A 93 4.97 19.03 3.01
C LEU A 93 3.82 18.05 2.73
N ASP A 94 2.64 18.28 3.31
CA ASP A 94 1.44 17.45 3.08
C ASP A 94 1.06 17.42 1.59
N THR A 95 1.14 18.56 0.90
CA THR A 95 0.85 18.65 -0.54
C THR A 95 1.86 17.86 -1.35
N ALA A 96 3.14 17.95 -0.99
CA ALA A 96 4.20 17.19 -1.64
C ALA A 96 4.01 15.67 -1.44
N GLU A 97 3.70 15.24 -0.22
CA GLU A 97 3.45 13.84 0.10
C GLU A 97 2.27 13.28 -0.71
N ARG A 98 1.15 14.03 -0.78
CA ARG A 98 0.00 13.64 -1.61
C ARG A 98 0.35 13.48 -3.09
N ASN A 99 1.14 14.39 -3.64
CA ASN A 99 1.54 14.34 -5.05
C ASN A 99 2.43 13.11 -5.35
N VAL A 100 3.39 12.82 -4.48
CA VAL A 100 4.25 11.64 -4.61
C VAL A 100 3.45 10.36 -4.43
N PHE A 101 2.55 10.32 -3.44
CA PHE A 101 1.69 9.17 -3.18
C PHE A 101 0.78 8.87 -4.38
N ALA A 102 0.17 9.89 -4.99
CA ALA A 102 -0.68 9.72 -6.17
C ALA A 102 0.08 9.09 -7.36
N ILE A 103 1.39 9.34 -7.50
CA ILE A 103 2.22 8.71 -8.53
C ILE A 103 2.52 7.25 -8.16
N ALA A 104 2.85 6.98 -6.91
CA ALA A 104 3.09 5.62 -6.42
C ALA A 104 1.83 4.73 -6.61
N ASP A 105 0.66 5.30 -6.37
CA ASP A 105 -0.62 4.61 -6.49
C ASP A 105 -0.97 4.22 -7.95
N GLN A 106 -0.52 5.02 -8.93
CA GLN A 106 -0.64 4.67 -10.36
C GLN A 106 0.20 3.43 -10.74
N ILE A 107 1.21 3.07 -9.96
CA ILE A 107 2.03 1.87 -10.18
C ILE A 107 1.27 0.63 -9.70
N THR A 108 0.67 0.71 -8.52
CA THR A 108 -0.05 -0.40 -7.84
C THR A 108 -1.40 -0.70 -8.46
N HIS A 109 -2.15 0.29 -8.96
CA HIS A 109 -3.47 0.08 -9.57
C HIS A 109 -3.49 -0.84 -10.82
N GLY A 110 -2.32 -1.20 -11.37
CA GLY A 110 -2.23 -2.17 -12.46
C GLY A 110 -2.31 -3.64 -12.03
N SER A 111 -2.31 -3.95 -10.72
CA SER A 111 -2.33 -5.33 -10.20
C SER A 111 -3.65 -5.75 -9.53
N GLY A 112 -4.59 -4.82 -9.35
CA GLY A 112 -5.84 -5.01 -8.59
C GLY A 112 -7.10 -5.29 -9.44
N GLY A 113 -6.97 -5.91 -10.62
CA GLY A 113 -8.11 -6.27 -11.46
C GLY A 113 -8.88 -7.51 -10.96
N PHE A 114 -9.93 -7.90 -11.69
CA PHE A 114 -10.65 -9.16 -11.45
C PHE A 114 -9.70 -10.35 -11.53
N GLN A 115 -9.71 -11.19 -10.49
CA GLN A 115 -8.95 -12.43 -10.46
C GLN A 115 -9.89 -13.61 -10.74
N ALA A 116 -9.48 -14.50 -11.64
CA ALA A 116 -10.24 -15.71 -11.91
C ALA A 116 -10.32 -16.58 -10.64
N MET A 117 -11.52 -17.03 -10.28
CA MET A 117 -11.75 -17.89 -9.11
C MET A 117 -10.85 -19.13 -9.12
N LYS A 118 -10.63 -19.74 -10.29
CA LYS A 118 -9.73 -20.89 -10.45
C LYS A 118 -8.32 -20.61 -9.90
N THR A 119 -7.77 -19.41 -10.16
CA THR A 119 -6.44 -19.02 -9.70
C THR A 119 -6.41 -18.80 -8.18
N LEU A 120 -7.47 -18.22 -7.61
CA LEU A 120 -7.61 -18.02 -6.17
C LEU A 120 -7.76 -19.36 -5.43
N THR A 121 -8.57 -20.27 -5.95
CA THR A 121 -8.76 -21.60 -5.37
C THR A 121 -7.49 -22.42 -5.40
N ALA A 122 -6.71 -22.36 -6.49
CA ALA A 122 -5.40 -23.02 -6.55
C ALA A 122 -4.45 -22.49 -5.46
N LYS A 123 -4.31 -21.16 -5.34
CA LYS A 123 -3.49 -20.53 -4.28
C LYS A 123 -3.96 -20.88 -2.86
N ALA A 124 -5.27 -20.98 -2.66
CA ALA A 124 -5.85 -21.36 -1.37
C ALA A 124 -5.52 -22.81 -1.03
N LEU A 125 -5.58 -23.72 -2.01
CA LEU A 125 -5.25 -25.13 -1.83
C LEU A 125 -3.76 -25.30 -1.52
N ASP A 126 -2.87 -24.64 -2.27
CA ASP A 126 -1.43 -24.65 -2.00
C ASP A 126 -1.14 -24.21 -0.55
N ARG A 127 -1.83 -23.16 -0.08
CA ARG A 127 -1.70 -22.67 1.29
C ARG A 127 -2.22 -23.67 2.32
N ILE A 128 -3.29 -24.42 2.03
CA ILE A 128 -3.80 -25.46 2.93
C ILE A 128 -2.81 -26.62 3.03
N ASP A 129 -2.21 -27.03 1.91
CA ASP A 129 -1.20 -28.10 1.89
C ASP A 129 0.04 -27.71 2.69
N ASP A 130 0.53 -26.47 2.53
CA ASP A 130 1.63 -25.92 3.33
C ASP A 130 1.32 -25.92 4.84
N LEU A 131 0.08 -25.60 5.21
CA LEU A 131 -0.35 -25.61 6.60
C LEU A 131 -0.52 -27.03 7.15
N SER A 132 -1.00 -27.97 6.34
CA SER A 132 -1.12 -29.38 6.74
C SER A 132 0.25 -30.05 6.91
N ALA A 133 1.28 -29.58 6.21
CA ALA A 133 2.64 -30.09 6.34
C ALA A 133 3.36 -29.59 7.60
N ASN A 134 2.94 -28.45 8.15
CA ASN A 134 3.51 -27.88 9.37
C ASN A 134 2.74 -28.37 10.61
N ALA A 135 3.45 -28.92 11.59
CA ALA A 135 2.85 -29.48 12.80
C ALA A 135 2.47 -28.42 13.86
N ASP A 136 2.74 -27.14 13.61
CA ASP A 136 2.47 -26.05 14.56
C ASP A 136 1.01 -25.57 14.39
N PRO A 137 0.14 -25.69 15.42
CA PRO A 137 -1.27 -25.33 15.31
C PRO A 137 -1.54 -23.83 15.12
N ILE A 138 -0.52 -22.98 15.24
CA ILE A 138 -0.63 -21.52 15.09
C ILE A 138 -0.20 -21.12 13.68
N ILE A 139 -1.18 -20.80 12.84
CA ILE A 139 -1.00 -20.38 11.45
C ILE A 139 -0.50 -18.93 11.37
N GLY A 140 -0.96 -18.08 12.29
CA GLY A 140 -0.63 -16.66 12.36
C GLY A 140 0.53 -16.34 13.31
N LEU A 141 0.68 -15.07 13.67
CA LEU A 141 1.61 -14.66 14.72
C LEU A 141 1.00 -14.96 16.09
N ALA A 142 1.66 -15.78 16.90
CA ALA A 142 1.17 -16.05 18.25
C ALA A 142 1.19 -14.77 19.10
N THR A 143 0.11 -14.53 19.83
CA THR A 143 -0.04 -13.39 20.72
C THR A 143 0.76 -13.54 22.01
N GLY A 144 1.12 -14.77 22.38
CA GLY A 144 1.76 -15.08 23.66
C GLY A 144 0.76 -15.54 24.72
N PHE A 145 -0.54 -15.46 24.43
CA PHE A 145 -1.60 -16.02 25.26
C PHE A 145 -2.07 -17.33 24.65
N SER A 146 -1.55 -18.45 25.15
CA SER A 146 -1.77 -19.79 24.57
C SER A 146 -3.24 -20.15 24.38
N ASP A 147 -4.11 -19.79 25.32
CA ASP A 147 -5.55 -20.07 25.20
C ASP A 147 -6.24 -19.19 24.14
N PHE A 148 -5.80 -17.94 23.98
CA PHE A 148 -6.26 -17.07 22.91
C PHE A 148 -5.76 -17.54 21.54
N ASP A 149 -4.50 -17.95 21.46
CA ASP A 149 -3.87 -18.45 20.23
C ASP A 149 -4.51 -19.76 19.76
N LYS A 150 -4.98 -20.63 20.67
CA LYS A 150 -5.75 -21.83 20.30
C LYS A 150 -7.11 -21.50 19.69
N LEU A 151 -7.76 -20.43 20.16
CA LEU A 151 -9.07 -20.02 19.66
C LEU A 151 -8.99 -19.26 18.34
N THR A 152 -7.90 -18.53 18.12
CA THR A 152 -7.73 -17.62 16.97
C THR A 152 -6.72 -18.11 15.93
N SER A 153 -5.96 -19.16 16.24
CA SER A 153 -4.79 -19.59 15.48
C SER A 153 -3.74 -18.47 15.30
N GLY A 154 -3.68 -17.54 16.26
CA GLY A 154 -2.83 -16.36 16.23
C GLY A 154 -3.36 -15.23 15.34
N VAL A 155 -2.61 -14.14 15.28
CA VAL A 155 -2.93 -12.94 14.47
C VAL A 155 -2.65 -13.22 13.00
N GLN A 156 -3.67 -13.12 12.15
CA GLN A 156 -3.57 -13.39 10.71
C GLN A 156 -3.22 -12.12 9.91
N ASN A 157 -2.51 -12.31 8.80
CA ASN A 157 -2.20 -11.21 7.87
C ASN A 157 -3.46 -10.77 7.12
N GLY A 158 -3.72 -9.46 7.11
CA GLY A 158 -4.86 -8.86 6.42
C GLY A 158 -6.07 -8.57 7.31
N ASP A 159 -6.07 -9.08 8.55
CA ASP A 159 -7.16 -8.88 9.50
C ASP A 159 -7.03 -7.55 10.26
N LEU A 160 -8.19 -6.93 10.53
CA LEU A 160 -8.31 -5.82 11.47
C LEU A 160 -8.84 -6.34 12.80
N ILE A 161 -7.97 -6.44 13.81
CA ILE A 161 -8.32 -6.89 15.16
C ILE A 161 -8.63 -5.68 16.06
N ILE A 162 -9.83 -5.63 16.63
CA ILE A 162 -10.28 -4.55 17.51
C ILE A 162 -10.30 -5.02 18.96
N ILE A 163 -9.51 -4.37 19.82
CA ILE A 163 -9.51 -4.60 21.27
C ILE A 163 -10.36 -3.52 21.94
N ALA A 164 -11.55 -3.89 22.40
CA ALA A 164 -12.49 -2.98 23.06
C ALA A 164 -12.69 -3.34 24.54
N GLY A 165 -13.01 -2.33 25.35
CA GLY A 165 -13.20 -2.48 26.79
C GLY A 165 -13.36 -1.14 27.50
N ARG A 166 -13.97 -1.13 28.68
CA ARG A 166 -14.17 0.09 29.47
C ARG A 166 -12.83 0.74 29.88
N PRO A 167 -12.80 2.04 30.22
CA PRO A 167 -11.62 2.66 30.82
C PRO A 167 -11.07 1.83 31.97
N SER A 168 -9.75 1.81 32.12
CA SER A 168 -9.03 1.06 33.17
C SER A 168 -9.16 -0.47 33.14
N MET A 169 -9.78 -1.08 32.12
CA MET A 169 -9.87 -2.56 31.97
C MET A 169 -8.63 -3.19 31.32
N GLY A 170 -7.48 -2.51 31.29
CA GLY A 170 -6.22 -3.11 30.84
C GLY A 170 -6.02 -3.24 29.32
N LYS A 171 -6.84 -2.57 28.47
CA LYS A 171 -6.69 -2.60 27.00
C LYS A 171 -5.26 -2.35 26.53
N THR A 172 -4.65 -1.28 27.03
CA THR A 172 -3.28 -0.89 26.68
C THR A 172 -2.27 -1.95 27.12
N ALA A 173 -2.41 -2.50 28.33
CA ALA A 173 -1.53 -3.55 28.83
C ALA A 173 -1.64 -4.81 27.97
N TYR A 174 -2.86 -5.19 27.58
CA TYR A 174 -3.09 -6.33 26.70
C TYR A 174 -2.46 -6.13 25.32
N ALA A 175 -2.71 -4.98 24.68
CA ALA A 175 -2.14 -4.64 23.38
C ALA A 175 -0.59 -4.60 23.41
N LEU A 176 -0.01 -4.00 24.45
CA LEU A 176 1.45 -3.98 24.64
C LEU A 176 2.03 -5.38 24.86
N GLY A 177 1.32 -6.26 25.57
CA GLY A 177 1.76 -7.65 25.78
C GLY A 177 1.83 -8.45 24.48
N ILE A 178 0.82 -8.30 23.61
CA ILE A 178 0.84 -8.90 22.27
C ILE A 178 2.01 -8.33 21.46
N ALA A 179 2.13 -7.00 21.43
CA ALA A 179 3.18 -6.32 20.67
C ALA A 179 4.59 -6.72 21.12
N SER A 180 4.85 -6.79 22.43
CA SER A 180 6.16 -7.17 22.96
C SER A 180 6.49 -8.64 22.70
N ASN A 181 5.51 -9.55 22.82
CA ASN A 181 5.71 -10.96 22.49
C ASN A 181 6.08 -11.13 21.00
N ILE A 182 5.37 -10.45 20.10
CA ILE A 182 5.68 -10.50 18.66
C ILE A 182 7.07 -9.90 18.37
N ALA A 183 7.39 -8.76 18.98
CA ALA A 183 8.68 -8.10 18.76
C ALA A 183 9.87 -8.92 19.26
N ILE A 184 9.76 -9.54 20.43
CA ILE A 184 10.89 -10.22 21.10
C ILE A 184 10.99 -11.68 20.67
N LYS A 185 9.89 -12.43 20.72
CA LYS A 185 9.91 -13.88 20.48
C LYS A 185 9.99 -14.21 18.99
N TYR A 186 9.36 -13.39 18.15
CA TYR A 186 9.29 -13.61 16.70
C TYR A 186 10.18 -12.65 15.91
N GLU A 187 10.90 -11.74 16.58
CA GLU A 187 11.82 -10.76 15.98
C GLU A 187 11.20 -9.98 14.81
N ARG A 188 9.89 -9.69 14.90
CA ARG A 188 9.16 -8.93 13.87
C ARG A 188 9.08 -7.45 14.25
N PRO A 189 9.30 -6.52 13.30
CA PRO A 189 9.07 -5.10 13.54
C PRO A 189 7.60 -4.84 13.91
N VAL A 190 7.38 -4.14 15.03
CA VAL A 190 6.04 -3.74 15.50
C VAL A 190 6.00 -2.22 15.65
N ALA A 191 4.99 -1.59 15.04
CA ALA A 191 4.72 -0.17 15.19
C ALA A 191 3.57 0.05 16.20
N ILE A 192 3.76 0.96 17.15
CA ILE A 192 2.76 1.30 18.16
C ILE A 192 2.40 2.77 18.02
N PHE A 193 1.11 3.04 17.83
CA PHE A 193 0.56 4.38 17.80
C PHE A 193 -0.30 4.58 19.05
N SER A 194 0.01 5.63 19.83
CA SER A 194 -0.69 5.94 21.07
C SER A 194 -1.21 7.36 21.05
N MET A 195 -2.51 7.50 21.33
CA MET A 195 -3.19 8.81 21.42
C MET A 195 -3.53 9.19 22.87
N GLU A 196 -3.40 8.26 23.82
CA GLU A 196 -3.76 8.47 25.24
C GLU A 196 -2.53 8.64 26.13
N MET A 197 -1.45 7.91 25.84
CA MET A 197 -0.23 7.90 26.65
C MET A 197 0.98 8.37 25.84
N SER A 198 1.92 9.04 26.51
CA SER A 198 3.20 9.40 25.91
C SER A 198 4.06 8.16 25.62
N ALA A 199 5.03 8.31 24.72
CA ALA A 199 5.97 7.25 24.38
C ALA A 199 6.76 6.78 25.61
N GLU A 200 7.23 7.71 26.46
CA GLU A 200 7.98 7.40 27.68
C GLU A 200 7.15 6.56 28.66
N SER A 201 5.86 6.89 28.82
CA SER A 201 4.97 6.15 29.71
C SER A 201 4.73 4.71 29.25
N LEU A 202 4.61 4.50 27.94
CA LEU A 202 4.51 3.16 27.35
C LEU A 202 5.83 2.39 27.49
N THR A 203 6.97 3.04 27.25
CA THR A 203 8.29 2.42 27.40
C THR A 203 8.54 1.97 28.83
N ILE A 204 8.20 2.79 29.84
CA ILE A 204 8.29 2.38 31.26
C ILE A 204 7.45 1.14 31.54
N ARG A 205 6.22 1.06 30.99
CA ARG A 205 5.37 -0.12 31.15
C ARG A 205 5.95 -1.36 30.48
N LEU A 206 6.52 -1.22 29.30
CA LEU A 206 7.20 -2.32 28.60
C LEU A 206 8.42 -2.80 29.39
N MET A 207 9.27 -1.89 29.87
CA MET A 207 10.42 -2.23 30.71
C MET A 207 9.99 -2.93 32.00
N ALA A 208 8.97 -2.41 32.69
CA ALA A 208 8.39 -3.03 33.88
C ALA A 208 7.91 -4.46 33.60
N ALA A 209 7.18 -4.65 32.50
CA ALA A 209 6.63 -5.95 32.12
C ALA A 209 7.73 -6.97 31.73
N LEU A 210 8.78 -6.53 31.05
CA LEU A 210 9.88 -7.38 30.60
C LEU A 210 10.84 -7.73 31.74
N GLY A 211 11.24 -6.73 32.53
CA GLY A 211 12.11 -6.92 33.70
C GLY A 211 11.38 -7.52 34.91
N ARG A 212 10.04 -7.64 34.85
CA ARG A 212 9.20 -8.03 35.99
C ARG A 212 9.43 -7.14 37.22
N ILE A 213 9.66 -5.86 36.97
CA ILE A 213 9.92 -4.83 37.98
C ILE A 213 8.61 -4.11 38.31
N GLU A 214 8.42 -3.72 39.57
CA GLU A 214 7.25 -2.95 39.96
C GLU A 214 7.24 -1.57 39.25
N GLN A 215 6.13 -1.26 38.57
CA GLN A 215 6.04 -0.02 37.78
C GLN A 215 6.23 1.24 38.64
N GLN A 216 5.89 1.19 39.92
CA GLN A 216 6.10 2.32 40.83
C GLN A 216 7.59 2.61 41.02
N HIS A 217 8.43 1.59 41.21
CA HIS A 217 9.88 1.75 41.40
C HIS A 217 10.54 2.42 40.19
N LEU A 218 10.15 1.99 38.97
CA LEU A 218 10.62 2.61 37.74
C LEU A 218 10.16 4.06 37.58
N ARG A 219 8.96 4.39 38.07
CA ARG A 219 8.41 5.76 37.99
C ARG A 219 9.05 6.70 39.01
N THR A 220 9.37 6.21 40.21
CA THR A 220 9.98 7.01 41.28
C THR A 220 11.50 7.00 41.24
N GLY A 221 12.11 6.13 40.42
CA GLY A 221 13.56 5.92 40.37
C GLY A 221 14.13 5.20 41.59
N SER A 222 13.27 4.63 42.45
CA SER A 222 13.65 3.91 43.67
C SER A 222 13.81 2.42 43.38
N LEU A 223 14.72 2.10 42.48
CA LEU A 223 15.04 0.72 42.10
C LEU A 223 15.97 0.08 43.12
N GLU A 224 15.68 -1.16 43.51
CA GLU A 224 16.57 -1.97 44.32
C GLU A 224 17.82 -2.37 43.51
N ASN A 225 18.94 -2.65 44.18
CA ASN A 225 20.20 -2.99 43.49
C ASN A 225 20.07 -4.19 42.53
N GLU A 226 19.18 -5.13 42.85
CA GLU A 226 18.89 -6.30 42.00
C GLU A 226 18.11 -5.91 40.74
N GLU A 227 17.21 -4.92 40.84
CA GLU A 227 16.41 -4.39 39.73
C GLU A 227 17.26 -3.58 38.72
N TRP A 228 18.43 -3.10 39.12
CA TRP A 228 19.38 -2.41 38.23
C TRP A 228 20.19 -3.34 37.32
N THR A 229 20.23 -4.64 37.64
CA THR A 229 21.14 -5.60 36.99
C THR A 229 20.48 -6.56 36.00
N LEU A 230 19.16 -6.41 35.79
CA LEU A 230 18.36 -7.17 34.82
C LEU A 230 18.42 -6.58 33.40
#